data_AF-A0AAX0MIA9-F1
#
_entry.id   AF-A0AAX0MIA9-F1
#
_cell.length_a   1.000
_cell.length_b   1.000
_cell.length_c   1.000
_cell.angle_alpha   90.00
_cell.angle_beta   90.00
_cell.angle_gamma   90.00
#
_symmetry.space_group_name_H-M   'P 1'
#
loop_
_entity.id
_entity.type
_entity.pdbx_description
1 polymer ?
#
loop_
_entity_poly.entity_id
_entity_poly.type
_entity_poly.pdbx_seq_one_letter_code
_entity_poly.pdbx_strand_id
1 'polypeptide(L)'
;MVNGDYVVQPRGKPLSVPLRPKNPTALELAVHRYEVSAIKLYNQSLDESDPKSLKASQEDLKHLKTLRRSLSAQVSLQKQLTEYQERSAATSPDDLMDEPHHPTRILARNLTSIGEIKPTKRHDPHHIIMGAGQFRKMEMMLARLNLHTFGLGINDPSNGVWLPRNVKDKGHWSFPDAEAHKKVHRYNYETWIVTNLSSDSLKKDVFINRLRNIKIKLKTSTYPEGMISSKNPNWNGE
;
A
#
# COMPACT_ATOMS: atom_id res chain seq x y z
N MET A 1 9.68 -4.88 44.84
CA MET A 1 10.82 -5.26 43.99
C MET A 1 10.75 -6.76 43.80
N VAL A 2 10.48 -7.22 42.58
CA VAL A 2 10.47 -8.66 42.27
C VAL A 2 11.62 -8.88 41.29
N ASN A 3 12.72 -9.44 41.81
CA ASN A 3 13.81 -9.98 41.01
C ASN A 3 13.27 -11.21 40.29
N GLY A 4 12.97 -11.06 39.00
CA GLY A 4 12.73 -12.18 38.11
C GLY A 4 14.06 -12.62 37.53
N ASP A 5 14.76 -13.51 38.22
CA ASP A 5 15.94 -14.17 37.72
C ASP A 5 15.59 -14.91 36.42
N TYR A 6 16.09 -14.40 35.29
CA TYR A 6 16.03 -15.10 34.02
C TYR A 6 16.97 -16.30 34.10
N VAL A 7 16.42 -17.47 34.48
CA VAL A 7 17.14 -18.74 34.36
C VAL A 7 17.35 -19.02 32.86
N VAL A 8 18.59 -18.87 32.40
CA VAL A 8 19.00 -19.15 31.03
C VAL A 8 19.01 -20.68 30.85
N GLN A 9 18.12 -21.19 29.99
CA GLN A 9 18.16 -22.60 29.58
C GLN A 9 19.48 -22.91 28.85
N PRO A 10 20.06 -24.11 29.00
CA PRO A 10 21.31 -24.49 28.32
C PRO A 10 21.14 -24.34 26.80
N ARG A 11 22.09 -23.63 26.15
CA ARG A 11 22.05 -23.40 24.70
C ARG A 11 22.11 -24.75 23.97
N GLY A 12 21.08 -25.05 23.17
CA GLY A 12 21.02 -26.25 22.35
C GLY A 12 22.06 -26.24 21.21
N LYS A 13 22.09 -27.30 20.39
CA LYS A 13 22.96 -27.36 19.20
C LYS A 13 22.74 -26.14 18.30
N PRO A 14 23.79 -25.61 17.62
CA PRO A 14 23.65 -24.51 16.68
C PRO A 14 22.56 -24.77 15.65
N LEU A 15 21.74 -23.77 15.37
CA LEU A 15 20.67 -23.85 14.37
C LEU A 15 21.24 -23.63 12.96
N SER A 16 20.75 -24.39 11.98
CA SER A 16 21.12 -24.21 10.57
C SER A 16 20.36 -23.05 9.93
N VAL A 17 21.05 -22.21 9.18
CA VAL A 17 20.43 -21.10 8.43
C VAL A 17 19.57 -21.67 7.27
N PRO A 18 18.32 -21.20 7.09
CA PRO A 18 17.46 -21.66 6.00
C PRO A 18 18.00 -21.23 4.63
N LEU A 19 17.78 -22.07 3.62
CA LEU A 19 18.08 -21.74 2.23
C LEU A 19 17.24 -20.54 1.79
N ARG A 20 17.85 -19.67 0.98
CA ARG A 20 17.13 -18.54 0.38
C ARG A 20 16.04 -19.08 -0.56
N PRO A 21 14.78 -18.59 -0.45
CA PRO A 21 13.72 -19.00 -1.37
C PRO A 21 14.07 -18.65 -2.83
N LYS A 22 13.59 -19.45 -3.79
CA LYS A 22 13.74 -19.19 -5.23
C LYS A 22 12.64 -18.20 -5.66
N ASN A 23 13.03 -17.14 -6.37
CA ASN A 23 12.13 -16.07 -6.83
C ASN A 23 11.20 -15.50 -5.72
N PRO A 24 11.76 -15.05 -4.58
CA PRO A 24 10.95 -14.61 -3.46
C PRO A 24 10.23 -13.30 -3.78
N THR A 25 9.02 -13.16 -3.27
CA THR A 25 8.39 -11.86 -3.04
C THR A 25 9.25 -11.02 -2.08
N ALA A 26 9.02 -9.71 -2.06
CA ALA A 26 9.72 -8.82 -1.13
C ALA A 26 9.49 -9.22 0.34
N LEU A 27 8.29 -9.71 0.68
CA LEU A 27 7.97 -10.14 2.05
C LEU A 27 8.68 -11.44 2.42
N GLU A 28 8.67 -12.45 1.55
CA GLU A 28 9.38 -13.71 1.80
C GLU A 28 10.88 -13.48 1.96
N LEU A 29 11.47 -12.60 1.16
CA LEU A 29 12.88 -12.24 1.31
C LEU A 29 13.14 -11.51 2.64
N ALA A 30 12.22 -10.66 3.10
CA ALA A 30 12.34 -9.97 4.39
C ALA A 30 12.21 -10.95 5.57
N VAL A 31 11.30 -11.93 5.49
CA VAL A 31 11.17 -13.02 6.47
C VAL A 31 12.45 -13.86 6.50
N HIS A 32 12.96 -14.28 5.34
CA HIS A 32 14.22 -15.02 5.25
C HIS A 32 15.39 -14.28 5.89
N ARG A 33 15.54 -12.98 5.61
CA ARG A 33 16.59 -12.14 6.23
C ARG A 33 16.45 -12.07 7.75
N TYR A 34 15.22 -11.96 8.25
CA TYR A 34 14.96 -11.98 9.68
C TYR A 34 15.38 -13.32 10.31
N GLU A 35 15.01 -14.44 9.71
CA GLU A 35 15.38 -15.79 10.18
C GLU A 35 16.89 -15.98 10.22
N VAL A 36 17.60 -15.57 9.16
CA VAL A 36 19.06 -15.59 9.09
C VAL A 36 19.67 -14.79 10.25
N SER A 37 19.20 -13.56 10.49
CA SER A 37 19.73 -12.71 11.56
C SER A 37 19.42 -13.27 12.95
N ALA A 38 18.22 -13.84 13.15
CA ALA A 38 17.85 -14.47 14.41
C ALA A 38 18.70 -15.70 14.73
N ILE A 39 18.96 -16.55 13.72
CA ILE A 39 19.81 -17.73 13.86
C ILE A 39 21.27 -17.33 14.11
N LYS A 40 21.76 -16.29 13.43
CA LYS A 40 23.11 -15.75 13.68
C LYS A 40 23.27 -15.29 15.12
N LEU A 41 22.32 -14.51 15.65
CA LEU A 41 22.36 -14.07 17.05
C LEU A 41 22.28 -15.27 18.01
N TYR A 42 21.44 -16.26 17.72
CA TYR A 42 21.32 -17.47 18.53
C TYR A 42 22.63 -18.29 18.57
N ASN A 43 23.29 -18.44 17.43
CA ASN A 43 24.54 -19.19 17.30
C ASN A 43 25.77 -18.41 17.80
N GLN A 44 25.65 -17.10 18.02
CA GLN A 44 26.77 -16.27 18.45
C GLN A 44 27.18 -16.63 19.88
N SER A 45 28.48 -16.91 20.06
CA SER A 45 29.08 -17.01 21.39
C SER A 45 29.03 -15.63 22.05
N LEU A 46 28.41 -15.54 23.23
CA LEU A 46 28.33 -14.30 23.99
C LEU A 46 29.28 -14.42 25.17
N ASP A 47 30.27 -13.52 25.23
CA ASP A 47 31.03 -13.30 26.45
C ASP A 47 30.18 -12.48 27.43
N GLU A 48 29.54 -13.17 28.37
CA GLU A 48 28.66 -12.58 29.38
C GLU A 48 29.42 -11.75 30.42
N SER A 49 30.77 -11.86 30.46
CA SER A 49 31.62 -11.07 31.34
C SER A 49 31.99 -9.70 30.76
N ASP A 50 31.83 -9.49 29.44
CA ASP A 50 32.03 -8.19 28.78
C ASP A 50 30.71 -7.39 28.71
N PRO A 51 30.60 -6.26 29.44
CA PRO A 51 29.41 -5.42 29.40
C PRO A 51 29.07 -4.88 28.00
N LYS A 52 30.06 -4.69 27.12
CA LYS A 52 29.82 -4.20 25.75
C LYS A 52 29.15 -5.28 24.90
N SER A 53 29.67 -6.50 24.94
CA SER A 53 29.10 -7.68 24.28
C SER A 53 27.65 -7.93 24.74
N LEU A 54 27.40 -7.87 26.06
CA LEU A 54 26.06 -8.03 26.62
C LEU A 54 25.09 -6.96 26.10
N LYS A 55 25.51 -5.68 26.12
CA LYS A 55 24.68 -4.57 25.65
C LYS A 55 24.34 -4.68 24.16
N ALA A 56 25.33 -5.02 23.32
CA ALA A 56 25.12 -5.22 21.89
C ALA A 56 24.09 -6.33 21.62
N SER A 57 24.23 -7.46 22.30
CA SER A 57 23.27 -8.58 22.18
C SER A 57 21.84 -8.19 22.59
N GLN A 58 21.70 -7.38 23.66
CA GLN A 58 20.39 -6.88 24.08
C GLN A 58 19.76 -5.93 23.06
N GLU A 59 20.56 -5.06 22.44
CA GLU A 59 20.14 -4.15 21.37
C GLU A 59 19.71 -4.94 20.12
N ASP A 60 20.47 -5.96 19.73
CA ASP A 60 20.14 -6.86 18.62
C ASP A 60 18.85 -7.65 18.88
N LEU A 61 18.69 -8.20 20.09
CA LEU A 61 17.47 -8.89 20.48
C LEU A 61 16.25 -7.96 20.43
N LYS A 62 16.41 -6.70 20.89
CA LYS A 62 15.35 -5.69 20.84
C LYS A 62 15.00 -5.33 19.39
N HIS A 63 16.00 -5.18 18.54
CA HIS A 63 15.81 -4.95 17.10
C HIS A 63 15.04 -6.12 16.46
N LEU A 64 15.47 -7.37 16.67
CA LEU A 64 14.81 -8.56 16.11
C LEU A 64 13.38 -8.72 16.62
N LYS A 65 13.10 -8.44 17.89
CA LYS A 65 11.72 -8.45 18.43
C LYS A 65 10.85 -7.42 17.73
N THR A 66 11.39 -6.23 17.44
CA THR A 66 10.67 -5.17 16.72
C THR A 66 10.42 -5.55 15.27
N LEU A 67 11.45 -6.08 14.60
CA LEU A 67 11.35 -6.55 13.22
C LEU A 67 10.33 -7.69 13.08
N ARG A 68 10.34 -8.66 14.00
CA ARG A 68 9.34 -9.75 14.04
C ARG A 68 7.92 -9.20 14.10
N ARG A 69 7.65 -8.23 15.00
CA ARG A 69 6.32 -7.60 15.12
C ARG A 69 5.90 -6.92 13.82
N SER A 70 6.81 -6.19 13.18
CA SER A 70 6.54 -5.52 11.90
C SER A 70 6.25 -6.52 10.78
N LEU A 71 7.03 -7.60 10.68
CA LEU A 71 6.82 -8.66 9.69
C LEU A 71 5.50 -9.40 9.93
N SER A 72 5.18 -9.75 11.17
CA SER A 72 3.89 -10.40 11.51
C SER A 72 2.70 -9.50 11.14
N ALA A 73 2.80 -8.20 11.36
CA ALA A 73 1.77 -7.24 10.92
C ALA A 73 1.65 -7.23 9.38
N GLN A 74 2.78 -7.21 8.66
CA GLN A 74 2.78 -7.22 7.20
C GLN A 74 2.19 -8.51 6.61
N VAL A 75 2.51 -9.67 7.19
CA VAL A 75 1.93 -10.96 6.80
C VAL A 75 0.40 -10.94 6.96
N SER A 76 -0.10 -10.43 8.09
CA SER A 76 -1.53 -10.30 8.32
C SER A 76 -2.21 -9.36 7.31
N LEU A 77 -1.56 -8.23 6.99
CA LEU A 77 -2.07 -7.29 5.99
C LEU A 77 -2.12 -7.89 4.58
N GLN A 78 -1.08 -8.63 4.17
CA GLN A 78 -1.08 -9.29 2.86
C GLN A 78 -2.13 -10.39 2.78
N LYS A 79 -2.30 -11.20 3.83
CA LYS A 79 -3.39 -12.19 3.90
C LYS A 79 -4.75 -11.53 3.70
N GLN A 80 -5.03 -10.44 4.42
CA GLN A 80 -6.29 -9.70 4.28
C GLN A 80 -6.48 -9.07 2.89
N LEU A 81 -5.40 -8.65 2.23
CA LEU A 81 -5.47 -8.16 0.85
C LEU A 81 -5.78 -9.31 -0.11
N THR A 82 -5.12 -10.46 0.02
CA THR A 82 -5.38 -11.65 -0.81
C THR A 82 -6.84 -12.08 -0.70
N GLU A 83 -7.36 -12.22 0.54
CA GLU A 83 -8.77 -12.53 0.77
C GLU A 83 -9.71 -11.48 0.15
N TYR A 84 -9.35 -10.19 0.22
CA TYR A 84 -10.11 -9.11 -0.40
C TYR A 84 -10.14 -9.24 -1.93
N GLN A 85 -9.00 -9.53 -2.55
CA GLN A 85 -8.86 -9.64 -4.00
C GLN A 85 -9.53 -10.90 -4.54
N GLU A 86 -9.39 -12.04 -3.85
CA GLU A 86 -10.08 -13.29 -4.19
C GLU A 86 -11.60 -13.11 -4.13
N ARG A 87 -12.10 -12.50 -3.04
CA ARG A 87 -13.53 -12.18 -2.92
C ARG A 87 -13.98 -11.25 -4.03
N SER A 88 -13.22 -10.20 -4.33
CA SER A 88 -13.58 -9.25 -5.39
C SER A 88 -13.62 -9.93 -6.76
N ALA A 89 -12.66 -10.80 -7.06
CA ALA A 89 -12.63 -11.55 -8.31
C ALA A 89 -13.77 -12.57 -8.45
N ALA A 90 -14.30 -13.07 -7.33
CA ALA A 90 -15.42 -14.03 -7.30
C ALA A 90 -16.81 -13.37 -7.20
N THR A 91 -16.88 -12.06 -6.98
CA THR A 91 -18.13 -11.31 -6.80
C THR A 91 -18.58 -10.71 -8.13
N SER A 92 -19.90 -10.65 -8.38
CA SER A 92 -20.41 -10.06 -9.60
C SER A 92 -20.08 -8.56 -9.68
N PRO A 93 -19.92 -7.97 -10.89
CA PRO A 93 -19.67 -6.55 -11.00
C PRO A 93 -20.76 -5.69 -10.35
N ASP A 94 -22.02 -6.12 -10.45
CA ASP A 94 -23.18 -5.42 -9.87
C ASP A 94 -23.09 -5.39 -8.33
N ASP A 95 -22.77 -6.50 -7.69
CA ASP A 95 -22.59 -6.54 -6.22
C ASP A 95 -21.39 -5.70 -5.76
N LEU A 96 -20.33 -5.61 -6.57
CA LEU A 96 -19.18 -4.73 -6.28
C LEU A 96 -19.53 -3.24 -6.40
N MET A 97 -20.57 -2.88 -7.16
CA MET A 97 -21.05 -1.49 -7.23
C MET A 97 -21.62 -1.01 -5.90
N ASP A 98 -22.10 -1.92 -5.06
CA ASP A 98 -22.60 -1.62 -3.71
C ASP A 98 -21.49 -1.52 -2.67
N GLU A 99 -20.24 -1.89 -3.00
CA GLU A 99 -19.11 -1.76 -2.08
C GLU A 99 -18.91 -0.28 -1.68
N PRO A 100 -18.88 0.04 -0.37
CA PRO A 100 -18.63 1.40 0.07
C PRO A 100 -17.18 1.82 -0.18
N HIS A 101 -17.00 2.99 -0.79
CA HIS A 101 -15.69 3.64 -0.96
C HIS A 101 -15.33 4.57 0.21
N HIS A 102 -16.31 4.91 1.05
CA HIS A 102 -16.12 5.65 2.30
C HIS A 102 -16.77 4.92 3.48
N PRO A 103 -16.13 4.88 4.66
CA PRO A 103 -14.85 5.49 5.01
C PRO A 103 -13.64 4.77 4.35
N THR A 104 -12.58 5.52 4.05
CA THR A 104 -11.42 5.02 3.26
C THR A 104 -10.45 4.10 4.03
N ARG A 105 -10.88 3.51 5.16
CA ARG A 105 -10.03 2.66 6.01
C ARG A 105 -9.56 1.41 5.28
N ILE A 106 -10.43 0.82 4.45
CA ILE A 106 -10.11 -0.39 3.67
C ILE A 106 -9.02 -0.08 2.65
N LEU A 107 -9.18 1.01 1.88
CA LEU A 107 -8.17 1.44 0.92
C LEU A 107 -6.82 1.76 1.61
N ALA A 108 -6.84 2.48 2.74
CA ALA A 108 -5.61 2.77 3.49
C ALA A 108 -4.87 1.50 3.94
N ARG A 109 -5.60 0.51 4.46
CA ARG A 109 -5.06 -0.79 4.84
C ARG A 109 -4.46 -1.50 3.63
N ASN A 110 -5.20 -1.55 2.54
CA ASN A 110 -4.79 -2.24 1.32
C ASN A 110 -3.55 -1.57 0.68
N LEU A 111 -3.43 -0.24 0.69
CA LEU A 111 -2.20 0.45 0.28
C LEU A 111 -1.00 0.04 1.15
N THR A 112 -1.20 0.00 2.48
CA THR A 112 -0.14 -0.41 3.41
C THR A 112 0.32 -1.85 3.15
N SER A 113 -0.61 -2.75 2.79
CA SER A 113 -0.30 -4.17 2.53
C SER A 113 0.64 -4.40 1.34
N ILE A 114 0.67 -3.47 0.37
CA ILE A 114 1.62 -3.49 -0.77
C ILE A 114 2.90 -2.67 -0.51
N GLY A 115 3.11 -2.22 0.73
CA GLY A 115 4.26 -1.40 1.11
C GLY A 115 4.09 0.10 0.85
N GLU A 116 2.93 0.56 0.37
CA GLU A 116 2.61 1.98 0.28
C GLU A 116 2.13 2.48 1.66
N ILE A 117 3.08 2.73 2.56
CA ILE A 117 2.81 3.21 3.92
C ILE A 117 2.31 4.65 3.88
N LYS A 118 1.34 4.97 4.73
CA LYS A 118 0.86 6.34 4.94
C LYS A 118 2.04 7.28 5.27
N PRO A 119 2.38 8.26 4.41
CA PRO A 119 3.59 9.06 4.61
C PRO A 119 3.56 9.88 5.90
N THR A 120 2.43 10.55 6.18
CA THR A 120 2.20 11.26 7.44
C THR A 120 0.73 11.23 7.85
N LYS A 121 0.42 11.66 9.07
CA LYS A 121 -0.96 11.90 9.53
C LYS A 121 -1.73 12.92 8.68
N ARG A 122 -1.03 13.70 7.84
CA ARG A 122 -1.58 14.72 6.95
C ARG A 122 -1.83 14.22 5.52
N HIS A 123 -1.66 12.92 5.27
CA HIS A 123 -2.03 12.30 4.00
C HIS A 123 -3.35 11.53 4.16
N ASP A 124 -4.14 11.48 3.11
CA ASP A 124 -5.34 10.66 3.02
C ASP A 124 -5.27 9.76 1.79
N PRO A 125 -5.88 8.56 1.86
CA PRO A 125 -5.97 7.69 0.70
C PRO A 125 -7.00 8.30 -0.26
N HIS A 126 -6.65 8.34 -1.54
CA HIS A 126 -7.46 8.86 -2.62
C HIS A 126 -7.76 7.73 -3.60
N HIS A 127 -9.04 7.49 -3.86
CA HIS A 127 -9.49 6.62 -4.94
C HIS A 127 -9.29 7.30 -6.29
N ILE A 128 -8.60 6.64 -7.22
CA ILE A 128 -8.38 7.12 -8.59
C ILE A 128 -9.74 7.15 -9.32
N ILE A 129 -10.36 5.99 -9.47
CA ILE A 129 -11.77 5.85 -9.82
C ILE A 129 -12.55 5.99 -8.52
N MET A 130 -13.30 7.08 -8.41
CA MET A 130 -14.14 7.37 -7.25
C MET A 130 -15.46 6.59 -7.29
N GLY A 131 -16.41 6.92 -6.40
CA GLY A 131 -17.78 6.43 -6.50
C GLY A 131 -18.49 6.96 -7.75
N ALA A 132 -19.69 7.52 -7.61
CA ALA A 132 -20.41 8.04 -8.78
C ALA A 132 -19.79 9.31 -9.41
N GLY A 133 -18.92 10.02 -8.69
CA GLY A 133 -18.44 11.34 -9.10
C GLY A 133 -19.51 12.44 -9.03
N GLN A 134 -19.10 13.67 -9.31
CA GLN A 134 -19.96 14.84 -9.27
C GLN A 134 -20.39 15.31 -10.67
N PHE A 135 -19.51 15.20 -11.67
CA PHE A 135 -19.66 15.87 -12.97
C PHE A 135 -19.86 14.92 -14.16
N ARG A 136 -19.12 13.81 -14.22
CA ARG A 136 -19.15 12.81 -15.30
C ARG A 136 -19.76 11.50 -14.80
N LYS A 137 -20.96 11.59 -14.20
CA LYS A 137 -21.52 10.48 -13.41
C LYS A 137 -21.65 9.18 -14.18
N MET A 138 -22.23 9.23 -15.38
CA MET A 138 -22.44 8.03 -16.19
C MET A 138 -21.11 7.41 -16.60
N GLU A 139 -20.17 8.22 -17.07
CA GLU A 139 -18.88 7.73 -17.56
C GLU A 139 -17.96 7.27 -16.41
N MET A 140 -18.08 7.89 -15.23
CA MET A 140 -17.41 7.42 -14.01
C MET A 140 -17.96 6.07 -13.57
N MET A 141 -19.27 5.86 -13.67
CA MET A 141 -19.89 4.56 -13.41
C MET A 141 -19.42 3.50 -14.40
N LEU A 142 -19.21 3.84 -15.68
CA LEU A 142 -18.60 2.93 -16.66
C LEU A 142 -17.14 2.59 -16.31
N ALA A 143 -16.34 3.57 -15.89
CA ALA A 143 -14.97 3.32 -15.42
C ALA A 143 -14.95 2.39 -14.19
N ARG A 144 -15.91 2.57 -13.28
CA ARG A 144 -16.09 1.71 -12.12
C ARG A 144 -16.56 0.30 -12.50
N LEU A 145 -17.46 0.17 -13.46
CA LEU A 145 -17.88 -1.12 -13.99
C LEU A 145 -16.69 -1.86 -14.61
N ASN A 146 -15.83 -1.17 -15.37
CA ASN A 146 -14.61 -1.76 -15.92
C ASN A 146 -13.66 -2.27 -14.81
N LEU A 147 -13.48 -1.50 -13.73
CA LEU A 147 -12.71 -1.93 -12.56
C LEU A 147 -13.24 -3.28 -12.02
N HIS A 148 -14.54 -3.38 -11.83
CA HIS A 148 -15.19 -4.56 -11.25
C HIS A 148 -15.23 -5.75 -12.21
N THR A 149 -15.44 -5.54 -13.51
CA THR A 149 -15.35 -6.59 -14.55
C THR A 149 -13.95 -7.23 -14.60
N PHE A 150 -12.91 -6.50 -14.21
CA PHE A 150 -11.56 -7.07 -14.07
C PHE A 150 -11.30 -7.76 -12.72
N GLY A 151 -12.31 -7.91 -11.88
CA GLY A 151 -12.23 -8.54 -10.55
C GLY A 151 -11.57 -7.65 -9.50
N LEU A 152 -11.50 -6.34 -9.73
CA LEU A 152 -10.92 -5.38 -8.78
C LEU A 152 -12.05 -4.70 -8.00
N GLY A 153 -12.00 -4.77 -6.67
CA GLY A 153 -12.91 -4.01 -5.83
C GLY A 153 -12.53 -2.52 -5.77
N ILE A 154 -13.45 -1.65 -5.33
CA ILE A 154 -13.20 -0.20 -5.34
C ILE A 154 -12.04 0.19 -4.42
N ASN A 155 -11.81 -0.59 -3.36
CA ASN A 155 -10.74 -0.43 -2.39
C ASN A 155 -9.46 -1.22 -2.74
N ASP A 156 -9.34 -1.77 -3.96
CA ASP A 156 -8.09 -2.38 -4.41
C ASP A 156 -6.95 -1.32 -4.42
N PRO A 157 -5.74 -1.65 -3.94
CA PRO A 157 -4.66 -0.67 -3.87
C PRO A 157 -4.19 -0.19 -5.25
N SER A 158 -4.50 -0.88 -6.35
CA SER A 158 -4.28 -0.37 -7.72
C SER A 158 -5.11 0.89 -8.00
N ASN A 159 -6.28 1.00 -7.38
CA ASN A 159 -7.20 2.13 -7.49
C ASN A 159 -6.94 3.22 -6.42
N GLY A 160 -5.92 3.08 -5.58
CA GLY A 160 -5.68 4.01 -4.47
C GLY A 160 -4.32 4.69 -4.53
N VAL A 161 -4.22 5.93 -4.04
CA VAL A 161 -2.95 6.64 -3.88
C VAL A 161 -2.96 7.50 -2.61
N TRP A 162 -1.82 7.61 -1.93
CA TRP A 162 -1.67 8.58 -0.82
C TRP A 162 -1.44 9.98 -1.36
N LEU A 163 -2.29 10.94 -0.98
CA LEU A 163 -2.12 12.35 -1.32
C LEU A 163 -2.09 13.22 -0.06
N PRO A 164 -1.37 14.34 -0.05
CA PRO A 164 -1.50 15.36 0.99
C PRO A 164 -2.96 15.79 1.15
N ARG A 165 -3.46 15.89 2.37
CA ARG A 165 -4.87 16.23 2.63
C ARG A 165 -5.22 17.63 2.13
N ASN A 166 -4.36 18.61 2.44
CA ASN A 166 -4.55 20.01 2.09
C ASN A 166 -3.32 20.58 1.38
N VAL A 167 -3.47 21.73 0.72
CA VAL A 167 -2.38 22.44 0.02
C VAL A 167 -1.18 22.71 0.93
N LYS A 168 -1.43 23.10 2.18
CA LYS A 168 -0.38 23.35 3.18
C LYS A 168 0.39 22.09 3.62
N ASP A 169 -0.12 20.90 3.28
CA ASP A 169 0.48 19.62 3.64
C ASP A 169 1.36 19.06 2.49
N LYS A 170 1.45 19.78 1.35
CA LYS A 170 2.34 19.46 0.21
C LYS A 170 3.82 19.63 0.59
N GLY A 171 4.73 19.14 -0.27
CA GLY A 171 6.18 19.25 -0.05
C GLY A 171 6.77 18.15 0.85
N HIS A 172 6.06 17.04 1.04
CA HIS A 172 6.58 15.91 1.82
C HIS A 172 7.72 15.21 1.06
N TRP A 173 8.80 14.85 1.75
CA TRP A 173 10.01 14.28 1.14
C TRP A 173 9.76 13.03 0.26
N SER A 174 8.72 12.25 0.55
CA SER A 174 8.41 11.05 -0.24
C SER A 174 7.87 11.39 -1.64
N PHE A 175 7.05 12.45 -1.74
CA PHE A 175 6.40 12.91 -2.98
C PHE A 175 6.21 14.43 -2.87
N PRO A 176 7.28 15.22 -3.09
CA PRO A 176 7.25 16.66 -2.82
C PRO A 176 6.23 17.39 -3.69
N ASP A 177 6.05 16.92 -4.92
CA ASP A 177 5.20 17.57 -5.91
C ASP A 177 3.74 17.13 -5.86
N ALA A 178 3.39 16.08 -5.10
CA ALA A 178 2.05 15.51 -5.07
C ALA A 178 0.96 16.57 -4.80
N GLU A 179 -0.11 16.56 -5.59
CA GLU A 179 -1.20 17.49 -5.40
C GLU A 179 -2.07 17.13 -4.18
N ALA A 180 -2.65 18.15 -3.55
CA ALA A 180 -3.53 17.97 -2.41
C ALA A 180 -4.83 17.28 -2.82
N HIS A 181 -5.24 16.25 -2.07
CA HIS A 181 -6.47 15.49 -2.23
C HIS A 181 -7.69 16.39 -2.47
N LYS A 182 -7.87 17.43 -1.65
CA LYS A 182 -8.99 18.38 -1.77
C LYS A 182 -9.04 19.18 -3.08
N LYS A 183 -7.96 19.22 -3.86
CA LYS A 183 -7.92 19.91 -5.16
C LYS A 183 -8.25 19.00 -6.35
N VAL A 184 -8.13 17.69 -6.19
CA VAL A 184 -8.18 16.73 -7.30
C VAL A 184 -9.60 16.47 -7.78
N HIS A 185 -10.59 16.36 -6.88
CA HIS A 185 -11.98 16.03 -7.25
C HIS A 185 -12.73 17.17 -7.96
N ARG A 186 -12.37 17.43 -9.23
CA ARG A 186 -12.91 18.48 -10.10
C ARG A 186 -13.37 17.91 -11.44
N TYR A 187 -14.09 18.72 -12.22
CA TYR A 187 -14.58 18.34 -13.55
C TYR A 187 -13.48 17.78 -14.45
N ASN A 188 -12.35 18.48 -14.57
CA ASN A 188 -11.27 18.07 -15.46
C ASN A 188 -10.62 16.76 -14.96
N TYR A 189 -10.47 16.56 -13.65
CA TYR A 189 -10.03 15.26 -13.13
C TYR A 189 -10.98 14.13 -13.52
N GLU A 190 -12.29 14.30 -13.34
CA GLU A 190 -13.26 13.28 -13.74
C GLU A 190 -13.18 13.00 -15.25
N THR A 191 -13.07 14.05 -16.08
CA THR A 191 -12.83 13.90 -17.53
C THR A 191 -11.56 13.09 -17.81
N TRP A 192 -10.46 13.36 -17.10
CA TRP A 192 -9.20 12.64 -17.29
C TRP A 192 -9.33 11.15 -16.99
N ILE A 193 -9.96 10.83 -15.85
CA ILE A 193 -10.21 9.45 -15.42
C ILE A 193 -11.09 8.73 -16.43
N VAL A 194 -12.22 9.31 -16.84
CA VAL A 194 -13.13 8.63 -17.76
C VAL A 194 -12.54 8.47 -19.15
N THR A 195 -11.86 9.48 -19.71
CA THR A 195 -11.14 9.36 -20.99
C THR A 195 -10.14 8.20 -20.98
N ASN A 196 -9.52 7.93 -19.82
CA ASN A 196 -8.54 6.85 -19.70
C ASN A 196 -9.15 5.49 -19.34
N LEU A 197 -10.33 5.42 -18.72
CA LEU A 197 -10.76 4.20 -18.02
C LEU A 197 -12.19 3.76 -18.31
N SER A 198 -13.03 4.56 -18.99
CA SER A 198 -14.44 4.22 -19.22
C SER A 198 -14.71 3.38 -20.47
N SER A 199 -13.76 3.23 -21.40
CA SER A 199 -13.98 2.42 -22.61
C SER A 199 -14.11 0.93 -22.27
N ASP A 200 -15.18 0.32 -22.76
CA ASP A 200 -15.50 -1.11 -22.69
C ASP A 200 -14.53 -2.01 -23.47
N SER A 201 -13.83 -1.44 -24.46
CA SER A 201 -12.82 -2.15 -25.27
C SER A 201 -11.48 -2.35 -24.56
N LEU A 202 -11.29 -1.81 -23.36
CA LEU A 202 -10.03 -1.91 -22.63
C LEU A 202 -9.75 -3.34 -22.20
N LYS A 203 -8.50 -3.77 -22.41
CA LYS A 203 -8.00 -5.03 -21.85
C LYS A 203 -7.54 -4.80 -20.41
N LYS A 204 -7.65 -5.84 -19.58
CA LYS A 204 -7.30 -5.79 -18.14
C LYS A 204 -5.88 -5.27 -17.87
N ASP A 205 -4.91 -5.74 -18.64
CA ASP A 205 -3.50 -5.33 -18.52
C ASP A 205 -3.30 -3.85 -18.85
N VAL A 206 -3.94 -3.36 -19.92
CA VAL A 206 -3.95 -1.94 -20.30
C VAL A 206 -4.60 -1.09 -19.21
N PHE A 207 -5.74 -1.52 -18.68
CA PHE A 207 -6.45 -0.82 -17.61
C PHE A 207 -5.61 -0.70 -16.33
N ILE A 208 -4.99 -1.80 -15.88
CA ILE A 208 -4.11 -1.81 -14.70
C ILE A 208 -2.88 -0.92 -14.93
N ASN A 209 -2.30 -0.93 -16.13
CA ASN A 209 -1.18 -0.05 -16.47
C ASN A 209 -1.59 1.43 -16.48
N ARG A 210 -2.80 1.76 -16.97
CA ARG A 210 -3.35 3.12 -16.88
C ARG A 210 -3.55 3.57 -15.44
N LEU A 211 -4.12 2.74 -14.57
CA LEU A 211 -4.22 3.02 -13.12
C LEU A 211 -2.85 3.29 -12.50
N ARG A 212 -1.84 2.47 -12.80
CA ARG A 212 -0.47 2.67 -12.33
C ARG A 212 0.11 4.00 -12.82
N ASN A 213 -0.09 4.34 -14.09
CA ASN A 213 0.40 5.60 -14.67
C ASN A 213 -0.31 6.81 -14.05
N ILE A 214 -1.62 6.75 -13.85
CA ILE A 214 -2.39 7.81 -13.18
C ILE A 214 -1.90 8.00 -11.74
N LYS A 215 -1.71 6.91 -10.98
CA LYS A 215 -1.12 6.95 -9.64
C LYS A 215 0.23 7.69 -9.63
N ILE A 216 1.13 7.38 -10.57
CA ILE A 216 2.44 8.03 -10.67
C ILE A 216 2.26 9.52 -10.97
N LYS A 217 1.46 9.86 -11.99
CA LYS A 217 1.19 11.24 -12.39
C LYS A 217 0.60 12.09 -11.26
N LEU A 218 -0.24 11.51 -10.40
CA LEU A 218 -0.76 12.17 -9.19
C LEU A 218 0.32 12.40 -8.12
N LYS A 219 1.24 11.45 -7.96
CA LYS A 219 2.36 11.57 -6.99
C LYS A 219 3.42 12.58 -7.43
N THR A 220 3.64 12.71 -8.74
CA THR A 220 4.71 13.55 -9.31
C THR A 220 4.19 14.83 -9.95
N SER A 221 2.88 15.08 -9.90
CA SER A 221 2.21 16.20 -10.59
C SER A 221 2.56 16.34 -12.08
N THR A 222 2.70 15.21 -12.77
CA THR A 222 2.94 15.12 -14.22
C THR A 222 1.68 14.71 -14.99
N TYR A 223 0.51 14.96 -14.40
CA TYR A 223 -0.78 14.85 -15.05
C TYR A 223 -0.94 15.93 -16.15
N PRO A 224 -1.88 15.74 -17.10
CA PRO A 224 -2.17 16.72 -18.15
C PRO A 224 -2.38 18.15 -17.64
N GLU A 225 -1.93 19.12 -18.43
CA GLU A 225 -2.12 20.54 -18.10
C GLU A 225 -3.62 20.87 -18.02
N GLY A 226 -4.00 21.69 -17.03
CA GLY A 226 -5.39 22.03 -16.81
C GLY A 226 -6.20 21.02 -16.00
N MET A 227 -5.68 19.84 -15.65
CA MET A 227 -6.41 18.82 -14.86
C MET A 227 -6.95 19.37 -13.52
N ILE A 228 -6.19 20.24 -12.85
CA ILE A 228 -6.56 20.84 -11.55
C ILE A 228 -7.20 22.23 -11.66
N SER A 229 -7.40 22.73 -12.87
CA SER A 229 -7.97 24.05 -13.13
C SER A 229 -9.47 24.10 -12.81
N SER A 230 -10.06 25.29 -12.94
CA SER A 230 -11.52 25.43 -12.97
C SER A 230 -12.13 24.58 -14.09
N LYS A 231 -13.42 24.28 -13.95
CA LYS A 231 -14.18 23.49 -14.92
C LYS A 231 -13.99 24.07 -16.32
N ASN A 232 -13.49 23.24 -17.24
CA ASN A 232 -13.43 23.54 -18.66
C ASN A 232 -14.17 22.45 -19.44
N PRO A 233 -15.39 22.71 -19.94
CA PRO A 233 -16.17 21.73 -20.71
C PRO A 233 -15.49 21.28 -22.01
N ASN A 234 -14.57 22.08 -22.56
CA ASN A 234 -13.87 21.78 -23.80
C ASN A 234 -12.55 21.03 -23.56
N TRP A 235 -12.18 20.81 -22.30
CA TRP A 235 -11.00 20.03 -21.95
C TRP A 235 -11.27 18.54 -22.16
N ASN A 236 -10.44 17.88 -22.95
CA ASN A 236 -10.69 16.53 -23.48
C ASN A 236 -10.02 15.39 -22.68
N GLY A 237 -9.19 15.70 -21.68
CA GLY A 237 -8.46 14.68 -20.92
C GLY A 237 -6.97 14.62 -21.21
N GLU A 238 -6.46 15.46 -22.10
CA GLU A 238 -5.07 15.45 -22.59
C GLU A 238 -4.38 16.81 -22.48
#